data_AF-A0A357R2T2-F1
#
_entry.id   AF-A0A357R2T2-F1
#
_cell.length_a   1.000
_cell.length_b   1.000
_cell.length_c   1.000
_cell.angle_alpha   90.00
_cell.angle_beta   90.00
_cell.angle_gamma   90.00
#
_symmetry.space_group_name_H-M   'P 1'
#
loop_
_entity.id
_entity.type
_entity.pdbx_description
1 polymer ?
#
loop_
_entity_poly.entity_id
_entity_poly.type
_entity_poly.pdbx_seq_one_letter_code
_entity_poly.pdbx_strand_id
1 'polypeptide(L)'
;GRPVIVETVRGVEFGWVVVAPKQVSGDEVILPLKRVVRVAQAEDLHKLEENQEKSREALTICAEKIQKHGLDMRLVDAEYTFDNSKVIFYFTADGRIDFRNLVKDLASVFKTRIELRQ
;
A
#
# COMPACT_ATOMS: atom_id res chain seq x y z
N GLY A 1 12.34 18.34 -0.03
CA GLY A 1 11.13 18.52 0.80
C GLY A 1 11.37 17.98 2.20
N ARG A 2 10.48 18.24 3.16
CA ARG A 2 10.57 17.63 4.51
C ARG A 2 9.80 16.30 4.51
N PRO A 3 10.35 15.19 5.03
CA PRO A 3 9.63 13.93 5.08
C PRO A 3 8.62 13.96 6.23
N VAL A 4 7.42 13.43 6.00
CA VAL A 4 6.28 13.47 6.92
C VAL A 4 5.52 12.16 6.88
N ILE A 5 4.85 11.87 7.98
CA ILE A 5 3.87 10.78 8.08
C ILE A 5 2.47 11.41 7.97
N VAL A 6 1.63 10.85 7.11
CA VAL A 6 0.30 11.38 6.80
C VAL A 6 -0.75 10.28 6.87
N GLU A 7 -1.99 10.65 7.16
CA GLU A 7 -3.12 9.73 7.07
C GLU A 7 -3.78 9.83 5.69
N THR A 8 -3.90 8.71 4.99
CA THR A 8 -4.49 8.63 3.66
C THR A 8 -5.77 7.78 3.68
N VAL A 9 -6.36 7.47 2.53
CA VAL A 9 -7.47 6.50 2.47
C VAL A 9 -6.96 5.05 2.59
N ARG A 10 -5.67 4.83 2.34
CA ARG A 10 -5.05 3.50 2.34
C ARG A 10 -4.55 3.11 3.73
N GLY A 11 -4.24 4.10 4.55
CA GLY A 11 -3.70 3.95 5.89
C GLY A 11 -2.76 5.11 6.22
N VAL A 12 -1.92 4.90 7.23
CA VAL A 12 -0.78 5.78 7.50
C VAL A 12 0.25 5.56 6.39
N GLU A 13 0.81 6.65 5.85
CA GLU A 13 1.79 6.62 4.77
C GLU A 13 2.96 7.59 5.03
N PHE A 14 4.10 7.29 4.39
CA PHE A 14 5.26 8.17 4.33
C PHE A 14 5.18 9.08 3.08
N GLY A 15 5.51 10.36 3.23
CA GLY A 15 5.50 11.30 2.11
C GLY A 15 6.48 12.45 2.26
N TRP A 16 6.58 13.28 1.23
CA TRP A 16 7.43 14.47 1.19
C TRP A 16 6.60 15.73 1.02
N VAL A 17 6.88 16.75 1.84
CA VAL A 17 6.34 18.09 1.62
C VAL A 17 7.10 18.72 0.46
N VAL A 18 6.39 18.93 -0.67
CA VAL A 18 6.97 19.47 -1.92
C VAL A 18 6.58 20.93 -2.19
N VAL A 19 5.60 21.47 -1.47
CA VAL A 19 5.14 22.86 -1.62
C VAL A 19 5.42 23.63 -0.33
N ALA A 20 5.92 24.85 -0.43
CA ALA A 20 6.06 25.76 0.70
C ALA A 20 4.68 26.18 1.23
N PRO A 21 4.56 26.61 2.50
CA PRO A 21 3.30 27.15 3.02
C PRO A 21 2.75 28.24 2.10
N LYS A 22 1.55 28.03 1.56
CA LYS A 22 0.86 28.96 0.67
C LYS A 22 -0.51 29.30 1.26
N GLN A 23 -0.86 30.58 1.24
CA GLN A 23 -2.21 31.01 1.57
C GLN A 23 -3.15 30.69 0.39
N VAL A 24 -4.28 30.05 0.68
CA VAL A 24 -5.29 29.64 -0.29
C VAL A 24 -6.65 30.21 0.13
N SER A 25 -7.51 30.53 -0.82
CA SER A 25 -8.89 30.93 -0.51
C SER A 25 -9.70 29.72 -0.03
N GLY A 26 -10.74 29.97 0.77
CA GLY A 26 -11.61 28.90 1.28
C GLY A 26 -12.27 28.07 0.17
N ASP A 27 -12.61 28.72 -0.95
CA ASP A 27 -13.24 28.08 -2.11
C ASP A 27 -12.30 27.13 -2.87
N GLU A 28 -10.99 27.27 -2.70
CA GLU A 28 -9.98 26.37 -3.26
C GLU A 28 -9.73 25.12 -2.38
N VAL A 29 -10.32 25.05 -1.18
CA VAL A 29 -10.08 23.98 -0.19
C VAL A 29 -11.23 22.98 -0.16
N ILE A 30 -10.95 21.73 -0.55
CA ILE A 30 -11.91 20.63 -0.42
C ILE A 30 -11.80 20.04 1.00
N LEU A 31 -12.91 20.06 1.74
CA LEU A 31 -13.03 19.50 3.09
C LEU A 31 -13.58 18.05 3.06
N PRO A 32 -13.22 17.19 4.04
CA PRO A 32 -12.30 17.46 5.14
C PRO A 32 -10.83 17.33 4.71
N LEU A 33 -9.98 18.20 5.25
CA LEU A 33 -8.54 18.06 5.10
C LEU A 33 -8.03 16.86 5.88
N LYS A 34 -7.19 16.06 5.25
CA LYS A 34 -6.49 14.96 5.93
C LYS A 34 -5.32 15.48 6.73
N ARG A 35 -5.06 14.84 7.87
CA ARG A 35 -4.07 15.29 8.84
C ARG A 35 -2.67 14.83 8.43
N VAL A 36 -1.71 15.76 8.49
CA VAL A 36 -0.29 15.42 8.61
C VAL A 36 -0.04 15.00 10.05
N VAL A 37 0.34 13.73 10.25
CA VAL A 37 0.47 13.15 11.59
C VAL A 37 1.69 13.71 12.31
N ARG A 38 2.86 13.68 11.66
CA ARG A 38 4.12 14.22 12.19
C ARG A 38 5.21 14.34 11.12
N VAL A 39 6.32 14.97 11.47
CA VAL A 39 7.58 14.88 10.71
C VAL A 39 8.14 13.47 10.84
N ALA A 40 8.67 12.92 9.75
CA ALA A 40 9.29 11.61 9.77
C ALA A 40 10.67 11.67 10.46
N GLN A 41 11.00 10.60 11.17
CA GLN A 41 12.26 10.37 11.88
C GLN A 41 13.10 9.34 11.13
N ALA A 42 14.36 9.14 11.54
CA ALA A 42 15.26 8.19 10.91
C ALA A 42 14.70 6.75 10.92
N GLU A 43 14.03 6.36 12.01
CA GLU A 43 13.36 5.06 12.15
C GLU A 43 12.29 4.83 11.08
N ASP A 44 11.63 5.89 10.61
CA ASP A 44 10.62 5.77 9.55
C ASP A 44 11.24 5.44 8.19
N LEU A 45 12.47 5.93 7.94
CA LEU A 45 13.20 5.58 6.72
C LEU A 45 13.62 4.11 6.73
N HIS A 46 14.10 3.63 7.88
CA HIS A 46 14.39 2.20 8.05
C HIS A 46 13.15 1.35 7.85
N LYS A 47 12.01 1.77 8.42
CA LYS A 47 10.73 1.09 8.20
C LYS A 47 10.32 1.07 6.73
N LEU A 48 10.57 2.16 5.99
CA LEU A 48 10.28 2.22 4.57
C LEU A 48 11.11 1.20 3.79
N GLU A 49 12.39 1.06 4.10
CA GLU A 49 13.29 0.05 3.50
C GLU A 49 12.83 -1.37 3.82
N GLU A 50 12.51 -1.66 5.10
CA GLU A 50 11.98 -2.97 5.51
C GLU A 50 10.66 -3.31 4.78
N ASN A 51 9.77 -2.32 4.63
CA ASN A 51 8.51 -2.52 3.93
C ASN A 51 8.72 -2.79 2.44
N GLN A 52 9.73 -2.17 1.81
CA GLN A 52 10.09 -2.48 0.42
C GLN A 52 10.59 -3.92 0.27
N GLU A 53 11.39 -4.40 1.22
CA GLU A 53 11.88 -5.78 1.20
C GLU A 53 10.73 -6.79 1.39
N LYS A 54 9.87 -6.56 2.38
CA LYS A 54 8.65 -7.37 2.59
C LYS A 54 7.73 -7.35 1.37
N SER A 55 7.62 -6.21 0.69
CA SER A 55 6.81 -6.09 -0.52
C SER A 55 7.34 -6.96 -1.67
N ARG A 56 8.67 -7.03 -1.86
CA ARG A 56 9.30 -7.92 -2.86
C ARG A 56 9.08 -9.40 -2.54
N GLU A 57 9.20 -9.76 -1.26
CA GLU A 57 8.92 -11.12 -0.81
C GLU A 57 7.44 -11.47 -1.04
N ALA A 58 6.54 -10.57 -0.66
CA ALA A 58 5.10 -10.74 -0.84
C ALA A 58 4.72 -10.90 -2.30
N LEU A 59 5.33 -10.12 -3.20
CA LEU A 59 5.13 -10.23 -4.64
C LEU A 59 5.48 -11.65 -5.15
N THR A 60 6.63 -12.16 -4.73
CA THR A 60 7.12 -13.50 -5.12
C THR A 60 6.17 -14.59 -4.65
N ILE A 61 5.81 -14.58 -3.36
CA ILE A 61 4.88 -15.55 -2.78
C ILE A 61 3.50 -15.47 -3.47
N CYS A 62 3.00 -14.27 -3.74
CA CYS A 62 1.71 -14.09 -4.39
C CYS A 62 1.71 -14.66 -5.81
N ALA A 63 2.78 -14.44 -6.57
CA ALA A 63 2.94 -15.03 -7.90
C ALA A 63 2.91 -16.57 -7.87
N GLU A 64 3.60 -17.20 -6.93
CA GLU A 64 3.57 -18.66 -6.74
C GLU A 64 2.16 -19.16 -6.40
N LYS A 65 1.41 -18.44 -5.54
CA LYS A 65 0.04 -18.80 -5.19
C LYS A 65 -0.90 -18.62 -6.38
N ILE A 66 -0.79 -17.55 -7.15
CA ILE A 66 -1.57 -17.32 -8.37
C ILE A 66 -1.40 -18.52 -9.34
N GLN A 67 -0.15 -18.95 -9.56
CA GLN A 67 0.14 -20.11 -10.39
C GLN A 67 -0.47 -21.40 -9.82
N LYS A 68 -0.34 -21.62 -8.51
CA LYS A 68 -0.91 -22.79 -7.83
C LYS A 68 -2.44 -22.86 -7.92
N HIS A 69 -3.11 -21.71 -7.87
CA HIS A 69 -4.58 -21.61 -8.00
C HIS A 69 -5.05 -21.57 -9.47
N GLY A 70 -4.13 -21.50 -10.44
CA GLY A 70 -4.45 -21.48 -11.87
C GLY A 70 -5.27 -20.25 -12.28
N LEU A 71 -5.04 -19.10 -11.63
CA LEU A 71 -5.81 -17.88 -11.89
C LEU A 71 -5.25 -17.15 -13.12
N ASP A 72 -6.13 -16.78 -14.04
CA ASP A 72 -5.79 -16.04 -15.26
C ASP A 72 -5.63 -14.54 -14.99
N MET A 73 -4.56 -14.20 -14.26
CA MET A 73 -4.19 -12.83 -13.89
C MET A 73 -2.69 -12.62 -13.97
N ARG A 74 -2.29 -11.37 -14.21
CA ARG A 74 -0.90 -10.93 -14.15
C ARG A 74 -0.70 -10.02 -12.95
N LEU A 75 0.11 -10.47 -12.01
CA LEU A 75 0.57 -9.66 -10.89
C LEU A 75 1.50 -8.54 -11.40
N VAL A 76 1.26 -7.31 -10.95
CA VAL A 76 2.00 -6.11 -11.35
C VAL A 76 2.94 -5.66 -10.24
N ASP A 77 2.41 -5.50 -9.02
CA ASP A 77 3.19 -5.02 -7.88
C ASP A 77 2.56 -5.43 -6.54
N ALA A 78 3.29 -5.27 -5.44
CA ALA A 78 2.85 -5.47 -4.08
C ALA A 78 3.36 -4.33 -3.19
N GLU A 79 2.54 -3.87 -2.27
CA GLU A 79 2.85 -2.73 -1.41
C GLU A 79 2.33 -2.99 0.01
N TYR A 80 3.21 -2.90 0.99
CA TYR A 80 2.81 -2.77 2.39
C TYR A 80 2.48 -1.31 2.72
N THR A 81 1.36 -1.08 3.42
CA THR A 81 1.11 0.23 4.03
C THR A 81 2.25 0.55 5.01
N PHE A 82 2.53 1.83 5.24
CA PHE A 82 3.64 2.23 6.12
C PHE A 82 3.55 1.61 7.52
N ASP A 83 2.35 1.38 8.04
CA ASP A 83 2.11 0.73 9.33
C ASP A 83 2.12 -0.82 9.31
N ASN A 84 2.29 -1.45 8.15
CA ASN A 84 2.20 -2.89 7.91
C ASN A 84 0.83 -3.51 8.24
N SER A 85 -0.21 -2.68 8.43
CA SER A 85 -1.58 -3.16 8.72
C SER A 85 -2.25 -3.83 7.52
N LYS A 86 -1.74 -3.58 6.32
CA LYS A 86 -2.28 -4.12 5.07
C LYS A 86 -1.18 -4.35 4.03
N VAL A 87 -1.39 -5.37 3.21
CA VAL A 87 -0.67 -5.59 1.94
C VAL A 87 -1.64 -5.45 0.78
N ILE A 88 -1.26 -4.66 -0.20
CA ILE A 88 -2.02 -4.39 -1.41
C ILE A 88 -1.28 -5.06 -2.57
N PHE A 89 -1.94 -5.96 -3.28
CA PHE A 89 -1.43 -6.55 -4.52
C PHE A 89 -2.15 -5.93 -5.71
N TYR A 90 -1.37 -5.39 -6.64
CA TYR A 90 -1.86 -4.84 -7.89
C TYR A 90 -1.75 -5.90 -8.99
N PHE A 91 -2.83 -6.10 -9.74
CA PHE A 91 -2.86 -7.08 -10.81
C PHE A 91 -3.66 -6.60 -12.01
N THR A 92 -3.51 -7.27 -13.14
CA THR A 92 -4.35 -7.08 -14.32
C THR A 92 -4.99 -8.41 -14.71
N ALA A 93 -6.17 -8.34 -15.31
CA ALA A 93 -6.94 -9.49 -15.77
C ALA A 93 -7.93 -9.06 -16.85
N ASP A 94 -8.17 -9.93 -17.83
CA ASP A 94 -9.08 -9.65 -18.95
C ASP A 94 -10.56 -9.75 -18.57
N GLY A 95 -10.86 -10.34 -17.41
CA GLY A 95 -12.22 -10.54 -16.92
C GLY A 95 -12.34 -10.62 -15.41
N ARG A 96 -13.49 -11.10 -14.94
CA ARG A 96 -13.72 -11.35 -13.52
C ARG A 96 -13.02 -12.63 -13.09
N ILE A 97 -12.32 -12.55 -11.96
CA ILE A 97 -11.60 -13.68 -11.36
C ILE A 97 -12.18 -13.95 -9.98
N ASP A 98 -12.43 -15.23 -9.68
CA ASP A 98 -12.74 -15.65 -8.32
C ASP A 98 -11.44 -15.93 -7.54
N PHE A 99 -10.95 -14.92 -6.84
CA PHE A 99 -9.72 -14.98 -6.05
C PHE A 99 -9.94 -15.33 -4.58
N ARG A 100 -11.13 -15.80 -4.16
CA ARG A 100 -11.44 -16.03 -2.74
C ARG A 100 -10.49 -17.04 -2.07
N ASN A 101 -10.08 -18.08 -2.78
CA ASN A 101 -9.12 -19.07 -2.25
C ASN A 101 -7.70 -18.51 -2.19
N LEU A 102 -7.29 -17.71 -3.17
CA LEU A 102 -6.00 -16.99 -3.13
C LEU A 102 -5.93 -16.07 -1.90
N VAL A 103 -6.98 -15.28 -1.64
CA VAL A 103 -7.01 -14.38 -0.46
C VAL A 103 -6.89 -15.15 0.85
N LYS A 104 -7.56 -16.31 0.98
CA LYS A 104 -7.43 -17.17 2.18
C LYS A 104 -6.00 -17.66 2.37
N ASP A 105 -5.38 -18.14 1.31
CA ASP A 105 -3.98 -18.60 1.35
C ASP A 105 -3.04 -17.46 1.72
N LEU A 106 -3.15 -16.30 1.07
CA LEU A 106 -2.32 -15.13 1.37
C LEU A 106 -2.52 -14.64 2.80
N ALA A 107 -3.75 -14.61 3.29
CA ALA A 107 -4.04 -14.22 4.67
C ALA A 107 -3.41 -15.19 5.69
N SER A 108 -3.37 -16.49 5.37
CA SER A 108 -2.70 -17.49 6.22
C SER A 108 -1.18 -17.29 6.30
N VAL A 109 -0.58 -16.74 5.23
CA VAL A 109 0.86 -16.46 5.16
C VAL A 109 1.20 -15.14 5.84
N PHE A 110 0.53 -14.06 5.46
CA PHE A 110 0.99 -12.70 5.79
C PHE A 110 0.48 -12.14 7.12
N LYS A 111 -0.41 -12.83 7.85
CA LYS A 111 -0.96 -12.39 9.16
C LYS A 111 -1.39 -10.91 9.22
N THR A 112 -1.75 -10.36 8.06
CA THR A 112 -2.09 -8.96 7.84
C THR A 112 -3.25 -8.88 6.86
N ARG A 113 -3.90 -7.73 6.76
CA ARG A 113 -5.04 -7.57 5.86
C ARG A 113 -4.57 -7.62 4.40
N ILE A 114 -5.20 -8.47 3.60
CA ILE A 114 -4.92 -8.58 2.17
C ILE A 114 -5.93 -7.74 1.39
N GLU A 115 -5.44 -6.93 0.46
CA GLU A 115 -6.25 -6.21 -0.53
C GLU A 115 -5.72 -6.55 -1.93
N LEU A 116 -6.63 -6.90 -2.83
CA LEU A 116 -6.32 -7.13 -4.24
C LEU A 116 -6.94 -5.98 -5.05
N ARG A 117 -6.14 -5.37 -5.91
CA ARG A 117 -6.55 -4.22 -6.72
C ARG A 117 -6.25 -4.49 -8.20
N GLN A 118 -7.32 -4.47 -9.00
CA GLN A 118 -7.28 -4.55 -10.47
C GLN A 118 -7.13 -3.17 -11.09
#